data_AF-A0A1B4PPG3-F1
#
_entry.id   AF-A0A1B4PPG3-F1
#
_cell.length_a   1.000
_cell.length_b   1.000
_cell.length_c   1.000
_cell.angle_alpha   90.00
_cell.angle_beta   90.00
_cell.angle_gamma   90.00
#
_symmetry.space_group_name_H-M   'P 1'
#
loop_
_entity.id
_entity.type
_entity.pdbx_description
1 polymer ?
#
loop_
_entity_poly.entity_id
_entity_poly.type
_entity_poly.pdbx_seq_one_letter_code
_entity_poly.pdbx_strand_id
1 'polypeptide(L)'
;MTSHREPIMESASHEIEAVIEPSLESDALQVLVRVRDSGTTFRMSPRELNTKAWLDKFSREDVAHIGFLNAATYTDQPIPLSYFPTRKHQLTPAVLLLALLYVGFLMLSNVTGARVIAVTLAGITFGIPAALIAFPMTYAFSTIITEVYGYRVSRMVIWGGLAVNLMFIIGTWLLSLPPGLPSWEAQNPTLAAAYPALALEFARTFVASTVAYFCGEFVNTTFLAKLKIASAGRHLWARIVSSTGVAIVIDSTLFCVILFWGRLPNDVVLTMIGVQIAVKVTYELVLLPVVTTASRRLKQMDQIDYYDYHTSFNPFSFKD
;
A
#
# COMPACT_ATOMS: atom_id res chain seq x y z
N MET A 1 37.16 33.13 10.32
CA MET A 1 35.98 32.24 10.19
C MET A 1 35.95 31.68 8.78
N THR A 2 36.67 30.59 8.56
CA THR A 2 36.67 29.85 7.30
C THR A 2 35.42 28.99 7.25
N SER A 3 34.46 29.38 6.43
CA SER A 3 33.28 28.59 6.06
C SER A 3 33.75 27.26 5.47
N HIS A 4 33.68 26.18 6.25
CA HIS A 4 33.69 24.82 5.73
C HIS A 4 32.42 24.64 4.88
N ARG A 5 32.53 24.93 3.57
CA ARG A 5 31.62 24.35 2.59
C ARG A 5 31.94 22.86 2.56
N GLU A 6 31.02 22.04 3.05
CA GLU A 6 31.01 20.62 2.71
C GLU A 6 31.06 20.51 1.17
N PRO A 7 31.96 19.68 0.61
CA PRO A 7 31.99 19.48 -0.82
C PRO A 7 30.65 18.87 -1.23
N ILE A 8 30.04 19.47 -2.24
CA ILE A 8 28.87 18.94 -2.95
C ILE A 8 29.20 17.50 -3.31
N MET A 9 28.62 16.53 -2.59
CA MET A 9 28.83 15.12 -2.88
C MET A 9 28.36 14.88 -4.31
N GLU A 10 29.27 14.43 -5.17
CA GLU A 10 28.90 13.72 -6.40
C GLU A 10 27.85 12.68 -6.02
N SER A 11 26.62 12.87 -6.49
CA SER A 11 25.54 11.94 -6.22
C SER A 11 25.96 10.57 -6.74
N ALA A 12 26.09 9.59 -5.84
CA ALA A 12 26.42 8.21 -6.21
C ALA A 12 25.58 7.77 -7.42
N SER A 13 26.23 7.30 -8.48
CA SER A 13 25.56 6.93 -9.73
C SER A 13 24.95 5.52 -9.65
N HIS A 14 25.45 4.70 -8.72
CA HIS A 14 25.03 3.33 -8.51
C HIS A 14 24.65 3.11 -7.04
N GLU A 15 23.71 2.20 -6.81
CA GLU A 15 23.35 1.76 -5.47
C GLU A 15 23.17 0.24 -5.42
N ILE A 16 23.38 -0.32 -4.23
CA ILE A 16 23.09 -1.73 -3.97
C ILE A 16 21.58 -1.84 -3.77
N GLU A 17 20.92 -2.60 -4.65
CA GLU A 17 19.48 -2.79 -4.60
C GLU A 17 19.09 -4.02 -3.77
N ALA A 18 19.86 -5.11 -3.89
CA ALA A 18 19.66 -6.34 -3.15
C ALA A 18 20.94 -7.19 -3.11
N VAL A 19 21.01 -8.11 -2.15
CA VAL A 19 22.06 -9.13 -2.06
C VAL A 19 21.41 -10.49 -2.29
N ILE A 20 21.80 -11.17 -3.37
CA ILE A 20 21.25 -12.46 -3.76
C ILE A 20 22.14 -13.56 -3.17
N GLU A 21 21.53 -14.40 -2.34
CA GLU A 21 22.20 -15.53 -1.71
C GLU A 21 22.57 -16.62 -2.73
N PRO A 22 23.63 -17.39 -2.46
CA PRO A 22 23.88 -18.64 -3.15
C PRO A 22 22.65 -19.56 -3.04
N SER A 23 22.21 -20.12 -4.15
CA SER A 23 21.09 -21.05 -4.21
C SER A 23 21.56 -22.40 -4.74
N LEU A 24 20.70 -23.42 -4.71
CA LEU A 24 20.99 -24.74 -5.31
C LEU A 24 21.40 -24.67 -6.79
N GLU A 25 21.11 -23.56 -7.49
CA GLU A 25 21.46 -23.33 -8.91
C GLU A 25 22.65 -22.37 -9.11
N SER A 26 23.09 -21.63 -8.08
CA SER A 26 24.17 -20.64 -8.18
C SER A 26 25.03 -20.63 -6.93
N ASP A 27 26.27 -21.08 -7.06
CA ASP A 27 27.21 -21.31 -5.95
C ASP A 27 27.86 -20.03 -5.38
N ALA A 28 27.61 -18.88 -6.01
CA ALA A 28 28.26 -17.62 -5.68
C ALA A 28 27.26 -16.54 -5.23
N LEU A 29 27.63 -15.81 -4.17
CA LEU A 29 26.92 -14.63 -3.70
C LEU A 29 26.97 -13.52 -4.77
N GLN A 30 25.81 -12.96 -5.11
CA GLN A 30 25.70 -11.90 -6.12
C GLN A 30 25.09 -10.64 -5.51
N VAL A 31 25.55 -9.48 -5.98
CA VAL A 31 25.00 -8.18 -5.61
C VAL A 31 24.22 -7.64 -6.79
N LEU A 32 22.95 -7.31 -6.56
CA LEU A 32 22.13 -6.61 -7.54
C LEU A 32 22.42 -5.11 -7.43
N VAL A 33 22.98 -4.56 -8.50
CA VAL A 33 23.35 -3.15 -8.59
C VAL A 33 22.36 -2.43 -9.49
N ARG A 34 21.89 -1.27 -9.04
CA ARG A 34 21.02 -0.39 -9.82
C ARG A 34 21.75 0.88 -10.21
N VAL A 35 21.63 1.25 -11.48
CA VAL A 35 22.06 2.57 -11.99
C VAL A 35 20.94 3.58 -11.69
N ARG A 36 21.24 4.66 -10.98
CA ARG A 36 20.21 5.62 -10.53
C ARG A 36 19.49 6.34 -11.68
N ASP A 37 20.22 6.75 -12.71
CA ASP A 37 19.65 7.54 -13.81
C ASP A 37 18.77 6.72 -14.76
N SER A 38 19.16 5.48 -15.05
CA SER A 38 18.47 4.62 -16.01
C SER A 38 17.53 3.61 -15.35
N GLY A 39 17.68 3.35 -14.05
CA GLY A 39 17.01 2.27 -13.33
C GLY A 39 17.38 0.87 -13.82
N THR A 40 18.40 0.73 -14.67
CA THR A 40 18.86 -0.58 -15.15
C THR A 40 19.58 -1.32 -14.04
N THR A 41 19.30 -2.62 -13.93
CA THR A 41 19.89 -3.48 -12.92
C THR A 41 20.81 -4.50 -13.56
N PHE A 42 21.88 -4.85 -12.87
CA PHE A 42 22.77 -5.94 -13.26
C PHE A 42 23.32 -6.63 -12.02
N ARG A 43 23.72 -7.89 -12.18
CA ARG A 43 24.28 -8.70 -11.09
C ARG A 43 25.78 -8.77 -11.23
N MET A 44 26.49 -8.64 -10.12
CA MET A 44 27.94 -8.70 -10.09
C MET A 44 28.42 -9.32 -8.78
N SER A 45 29.57 -9.98 -8.80
CA SER A 45 30.12 -10.54 -7.56
C SER A 45 30.65 -9.42 -6.65
N PRO A 46 30.63 -9.60 -5.32
CA PRO A 46 31.26 -8.66 -4.39
C PRO A 46 32.75 -8.41 -4.69
N ARG A 47 33.45 -9.42 -5.21
CA ARG A 47 34.87 -9.33 -5.59
C ARG A 47 35.10 -8.36 -6.74
N GLU A 48 34.26 -8.43 -7.78
CA GLU A 48 34.33 -7.52 -8.93
C GLU A 48 33.94 -6.09 -8.54
N LEU A 49 32.94 -5.95 -7.64
CA LEU A 49 32.49 -4.66 -7.10
C LEU A 49 33.54 -3.99 -6.22
N ASN A 50 34.38 -4.75 -5.52
CA ASN A 50 35.39 -4.20 -4.61
C ASN A 50 36.67 -3.75 -5.35
N THR A 51 36.50 -2.98 -6.42
CA THR A 51 37.58 -2.33 -7.18
C THR A 51 37.37 -0.83 -7.22
N LYS A 52 38.46 -0.05 -7.24
CA LYS A 52 38.39 1.43 -7.18
C LYS A 52 37.45 2.03 -8.23
N ALA A 53 37.47 1.50 -9.45
CA ALA A 53 36.61 1.93 -10.56
C ALA A 53 35.10 1.76 -10.28
N TRP A 54 34.73 0.82 -9.43
CA TRP A 54 33.34 0.61 -9.00
C TRP A 54 33.04 1.38 -7.72
N LEU A 55 33.89 1.31 -6.69
CA LEU A 55 33.65 1.95 -5.39
C LEU A 55 33.40 3.46 -5.50
N ASP A 56 34.09 4.16 -6.41
CA ASP A 56 33.90 5.61 -6.65
C ASP A 56 32.47 5.96 -7.16
N LYS A 57 31.71 4.96 -7.64
CA LYS A 57 30.34 5.15 -8.14
C LYS A 57 29.26 4.99 -7.08
N PHE A 58 29.61 4.50 -5.90
CA PHE A 58 28.70 4.13 -4.82
C PHE A 58 28.75 5.12 -3.65
N SER A 59 27.72 5.13 -2.81
CA SER A 59 27.73 5.91 -1.57
C SER A 59 28.75 5.33 -0.58
N ARG A 60 29.18 6.12 0.42
CA ARG A 60 30.10 5.61 1.47
C ARG A 60 29.54 4.40 2.22
N GLU A 61 28.22 4.38 2.42
CA GLU A 61 27.52 3.25 3.04
C GLU A 61 27.56 2.01 2.14
N ASP A 62 27.28 2.16 0.85
CA ASP A 62 27.34 1.06 -0.12
C ASP A 62 28.77 0.55 -0.31
N VAL A 63 29.78 1.43 -0.29
CA VAL A 63 31.21 1.04 -0.34
C VAL A 63 31.57 0.17 0.88
N ALA A 64 31.13 0.57 2.09
CA ALA A 64 31.34 -0.23 3.29
C ALA A 64 30.62 -1.58 3.20
N HIS A 65 29.40 -1.59 2.64
CA HIS A 65 28.61 -2.80 2.43
C HIS A 65 29.27 -3.75 1.43
N ILE A 66 29.76 -3.25 0.27
CA ILE A 66 30.52 -4.02 -0.73
C ILE A 66 31.78 -4.60 -0.10
N GLY A 67 32.53 -3.81 0.67
CA GLY A 67 33.72 -4.27 1.36
C GLY A 67 33.43 -5.43 2.31
N PHE A 68 32.34 -5.35 3.07
CA PHE A 68 31.90 -6.41 3.97
C PHE A 68 31.45 -7.68 3.21
N LEU A 69 30.64 -7.53 2.16
CA LEU A 69 30.23 -8.64 1.28
C LEU A 69 31.45 -9.32 0.65
N ASN A 70 32.43 -8.55 0.20
CA ASN A 70 33.66 -9.08 -0.36
C ASN A 70 34.47 -9.86 0.69
N ALA A 71 34.63 -9.31 1.89
CA ALA A 71 35.28 -10.01 3.01
C ALA A 71 34.57 -11.34 3.33
N ALA A 72 33.24 -11.36 3.27
CA ALA A 72 32.46 -12.56 3.50
C ALA A 72 32.76 -13.68 2.49
N THR A 73 33.14 -13.35 1.25
CA THR A 73 33.53 -14.35 0.23
C THR A 73 34.88 -15.04 0.48
N TYR A 74 35.63 -14.64 1.51
CA TYR A 74 36.90 -15.27 1.90
C TYR A 74 36.77 -16.18 3.13
N THR A 75 35.57 -16.29 3.71
CA THR A 75 35.32 -17.13 4.90
C THR A 75 34.66 -18.45 4.47
N ASP A 76 35.13 -19.59 4.98
CA ASP A 76 34.56 -20.91 4.68
C ASP A 76 33.17 -21.15 5.31
N GLN A 77 32.71 -20.24 6.17
CA GLN A 77 31.38 -20.29 6.77
C GLN A 77 30.45 -19.23 6.17
N PRO A 78 29.20 -19.58 5.82
CA PRO A 78 28.21 -18.61 5.36
C PRO A 78 27.91 -17.62 6.50
N ILE A 79 28.28 -16.35 6.31
CA ILE A 79 28.01 -15.30 7.29
C ILE A 79 26.51 -14.97 7.25
N PRO A 80 25.78 -15.07 8.38
CA PRO A 80 24.35 -14.77 8.41
C PRO A 80 24.06 -13.32 8.00
N LEU A 81 23.03 -13.13 7.16
CA LEU A 81 22.60 -11.82 6.67
C LEU A 81 22.18 -10.84 7.77
N SER A 82 21.91 -11.32 9.00
CA SER A 82 21.59 -10.51 10.17
C SER A 82 22.71 -9.55 10.61
N TYR A 83 23.95 -9.79 10.18
CA TYR A 83 25.08 -8.90 10.45
C TYR A 83 25.24 -7.79 9.41
N PHE A 84 24.51 -7.86 8.29
CA PHE A 84 24.59 -6.87 7.23
C PHE A 84 23.72 -5.66 7.60
N PRO A 85 24.18 -4.43 7.37
CA PRO A 85 23.37 -3.24 7.62
C PRO A 85 22.18 -3.24 6.65
N THR A 86 21.00 -3.60 7.15
CA THR A 86 19.74 -3.44 6.43
C THR A 86 19.44 -1.95 6.33
N ARG A 87 19.16 -1.44 5.12
CA ARG A 87 18.64 -0.07 4.95
C ARG A 87 17.38 0.05 5.82
N LYS A 88 17.43 0.90 6.85
CA LYS A 88 16.25 1.21 7.65
C LYS A 88 15.23 1.86 6.73
N HIS A 89 13.99 1.36 6.74
CA HIS A 89 12.89 2.04 6.07
C HIS A 89 12.71 3.42 6.68
N GLN A 90 13.14 4.45 5.97
CA GLN A 90 12.96 5.82 6.41
C GLN A 90 11.48 6.18 6.29
N LEU A 91 10.80 6.32 7.43
CA LEU A 91 9.44 6.84 7.50
C LEU A 91 9.51 8.36 7.31
N THR A 92 9.20 8.83 6.11
CA THR A 92 9.16 10.26 5.82
C THR A 92 7.82 10.86 6.25
N PRO A 93 7.74 12.19 6.48
CA PRO A 93 6.47 12.86 6.79
C PRO A 93 5.39 12.61 5.72
N ALA A 94 5.78 12.39 4.47
CA ALA A 94 4.88 12.07 3.38
C ALA A 94 4.18 10.72 3.58
N VAL A 95 4.88 9.68 4.03
CA VAL A 95 4.27 8.38 4.39
C VAL A 95 3.19 8.57 5.44
N LEU A 96 3.50 9.34 6.49
CA LEU A 96 2.58 9.57 7.60
C LEU A 96 1.33 10.30 7.11
N LEU A 97 1.49 11.34 6.28
CA LEU A 97 0.37 12.05 5.69
C LEU A 97 -0.50 11.13 4.81
N LEU A 98 0.12 10.33 3.94
CA LEU A 98 -0.58 9.37 3.09
C LEU A 98 -1.33 8.33 3.92
N ALA A 99 -0.73 7.81 4.99
CA ALA A 99 -1.36 6.87 5.90
C ALA A 99 -2.55 7.50 6.65
N LEU A 100 -2.42 8.75 7.11
CA LEU A 100 -3.52 9.48 7.75
C LEU A 100 -4.67 9.75 6.77
N LEU A 101 -4.36 10.16 5.55
CA LEU A 101 -5.36 10.34 4.49
C LEU A 101 -6.03 9.02 4.15
N TYR A 102 -5.27 7.95 4.01
CA TYR A 102 -5.79 6.60 3.79
C TYR A 102 -6.80 6.18 4.86
N VAL A 103 -6.43 6.28 6.13
CA VAL A 103 -7.33 5.94 7.25
C VAL A 103 -8.53 6.89 7.31
N GLY A 104 -8.32 8.19 7.05
CA GLY A 104 -9.38 9.19 7.02
C GLY A 104 -10.43 8.91 5.94
N PHE A 105 -10.00 8.61 4.71
CA PHE A 105 -10.89 8.24 3.60
C PHE A 105 -11.54 6.87 3.83
N LEU A 106 -10.86 5.92 4.46
CA LEU A 106 -11.46 4.66 4.91
C LEU A 106 -12.60 4.93 5.90
N MET A 107 -12.39 5.77 6.92
CA MET A 107 -13.43 6.12 7.89
C MET A 107 -14.59 6.87 7.24
N LEU A 108 -14.29 7.84 6.38
CA LEU A 108 -15.30 8.58 5.62
C LEU A 108 -16.18 7.64 4.78
N SER A 109 -15.57 6.66 4.13
CA SER A 109 -16.29 5.65 3.34
C SER A 109 -17.19 4.78 4.21
N ASN A 110 -16.74 4.37 5.40
CA ASN A 110 -17.57 3.57 6.31
C ASN A 110 -18.78 4.35 6.83
N VAL A 111 -18.59 5.61 7.23
CA VAL A 111 -19.70 6.46 7.72
C VAL A 111 -20.70 6.79 6.62
N THR A 112 -20.23 7.02 5.40
CA THR A 112 -21.09 7.38 4.25
C THR A 112 -21.64 6.17 3.48
N GLY A 113 -21.26 4.94 3.86
CA GLY A 113 -21.63 3.71 3.15
C GLY A 113 -23.13 3.44 3.10
N ALA A 114 -23.85 3.76 4.17
CA ALA A 114 -25.30 3.60 4.26
C ALA A 114 -26.08 4.64 3.42
N ARG A 115 -25.45 5.75 3.06
CA ARG A 115 -26.11 6.82 2.28
C ARG A 115 -26.06 6.49 0.80
N VAL A 116 -27.22 6.30 0.19
CA VAL A 116 -27.34 6.18 -1.28
C VAL A 116 -27.55 7.57 -1.88
N ILE A 117 -26.81 7.89 -2.93
CA ILE A 117 -26.93 9.12 -3.71
C ILE A 117 -27.43 8.80 -5.12
N ALA A 118 -28.25 9.70 -5.67
CA ALA A 118 -28.70 9.63 -7.05
C ALA A 118 -27.64 10.27 -7.97
N VAL A 119 -27.20 9.53 -8.98
CA VAL A 119 -26.28 10.01 -10.02
C VAL A 119 -26.96 9.82 -11.37
N THR A 120 -27.04 10.90 -12.14
CA THR A 120 -27.60 10.88 -13.50
C THR A 120 -26.47 10.88 -14.51
N LEU A 121 -26.38 9.81 -15.31
CA LEU A 121 -25.41 9.69 -16.39
C LEU A 121 -26.14 9.40 -17.70
N ALA A 122 -25.88 10.19 -18.75
CA ALA A 122 -26.49 10.04 -20.07
C ALA A 122 -28.04 9.93 -20.05
N GLY A 123 -28.70 10.64 -19.13
CA GLY A 123 -30.15 10.65 -19.00
C GLY A 123 -30.75 9.52 -18.15
N ILE A 124 -29.94 8.61 -17.61
CA ILE A 124 -30.39 7.53 -16.71
C ILE A 124 -29.91 7.83 -15.29
N THR A 125 -30.83 7.77 -14.32
CA THR A 125 -30.52 7.98 -12.89
C THR A 125 -30.31 6.64 -12.20
N PHE A 126 -29.14 6.47 -11.58
CA PHE A 126 -28.77 5.30 -10.79
C PHE A 126 -28.52 5.69 -9.34
N GLY A 127 -28.84 4.79 -8.41
CA GLY A 127 -28.46 4.92 -7.00
C GLY A 127 -27.11 4.26 -6.74
N ILE A 128 -26.15 5.01 -6.22
CA ILE A 128 -24.86 4.47 -5.77
C ILE A 128 -24.60 4.83 -4.30
N PRO A 129 -23.91 3.99 -3.52
CA PRO A 129 -23.44 4.38 -2.20
C PRO A 129 -22.54 5.62 -2.30
N ALA A 130 -22.74 6.60 -1.42
CA ALA A 130 -21.93 7.81 -1.36
C ALA A 130 -20.44 7.48 -1.09
N ALA A 131 -20.19 6.41 -0.34
CA ALA A 131 -18.86 5.87 -0.09
C ALA A 131 -18.09 5.52 -1.38
N LEU A 132 -18.78 5.25 -2.49
CA LEU A 132 -18.15 4.91 -3.76
C LEU A 132 -17.33 6.09 -4.35
N ILE A 133 -17.56 7.31 -3.88
CA ILE A 133 -16.79 8.51 -4.25
C ILE A 133 -15.48 8.58 -3.44
N ALA A 134 -15.54 8.24 -2.14
CA ALA A 134 -14.43 8.40 -1.21
C ALA A 134 -13.51 7.17 -1.19
N PHE A 135 -14.08 5.96 -1.29
CA PHE A 135 -13.37 4.71 -1.10
C PHE A 135 -12.22 4.50 -2.10
N PRO A 136 -12.37 4.78 -3.41
CA PRO A 136 -11.26 4.61 -4.35
C PRO A 136 -10.00 5.45 -4.02
N MET A 137 -10.12 6.52 -3.24
CA MET A 137 -8.96 7.26 -2.74
C MET A 137 -8.08 6.41 -1.82
N THR A 138 -8.63 5.42 -1.10
CA THR A 138 -7.82 4.52 -0.26
C THR A 138 -6.87 3.70 -1.13
N TYR A 139 -7.35 3.17 -2.26
CA TYR A 139 -6.50 2.49 -3.25
C TYR A 139 -5.43 3.42 -3.80
N ALA A 140 -5.78 4.67 -4.13
CA ALA A 140 -4.80 5.65 -4.61
C ALA A 140 -3.67 5.88 -3.61
N PHE A 141 -3.98 6.11 -2.32
CA PHE A 141 -2.96 6.31 -1.29
C PHE A 141 -2.16 5.03 -1.02
N SER A 142 -2.82 3.88 -0.91
CA SER A 142 -2.19 2.57 -0.69
C SER A 142 -1.21 2.22 -1.82
N THR A 143 -1.60 2.47 -3.07
CA THR A 143 -0.76 2.30 -4.25
C THR A 143 0.46 3.21 -4.22
N ILE A 144 0.32 4.49 -3.85
CA ILE A 144 1.47 5.41 -3.71
C ILE A 144 2.40 4.91 -2.60
N ILE A 145 1.84 4.50 -1.45
CA ILE A 145 2.64 4.02 -0.32
C ILE A 145 3.44 2.78 -0.74
N THR A 146 2.80 1.83 -1.41
CA THR A 146 3.44 0.59 -1.87
C THR A 146 4.50 0.87 -2.94
N GLU A 147 4.19 1.74 -3.91
CA GLU A 147 5.11 2.04 -5.01
C GLU A 147 6.35 2.80 -4.56
N VAL A 148 6.25 3.67 -3.56
CA VAL A 148 7.37 4.51 -3.10
C VAL A 148 8.09 3.87 -1.91
N TYR A 149 7.33 3.46 -0.89
CA TYR A 149 7.85 3.03 0.42
C TYR A 149 7.82 1.52 0.65
N GLY A 150 7.29 0.75 -0.31
CA GLY A 150 7.32 -0.71 -0.29
C GLY A 150 6.14 -1.38 0.40
N TYR A 151 6.06 -2.70 0.22
CA TYR A 151 4.99 -3.54 0.77
C TYR A 151 4.99 -3.56 2.29
N ARG A 152 6.16 -3.56 2.94
CA ARG A 152 6.28 -3.59 4.40
C ARG A 152 5.54 -2.43 5.08
N VAL A 153 5.75 -1.20 4.59
CA VAL A 153 5.10 0.01 5.12
C VAL A 153 3.60 -0.07 4.83
N SER A 154 3.23 -0.49 3.63
CA SER A 154 1.82 -0.62 3.22
C SER A 154 1.06 -1.63 4.08
N ARG A 155 1.68 -2.77 4.40
CA ARG A 155 1.15 -3.77 5.34
C ARG A 155 0.86 -3.16 6.71
N MET A 156 1.77 -2.35 7.25
CA MET A 156 1.53 -1.64 8.52
C MET A 156 0.37 -0.66 8.42
N VAL A 157 0.25 0.07 7.32
CA VAL A 157 -0.84 1.02 7.09
C VAL A 157 -2.19 0.30 6.95
N ILE A 158 -2.25 -0.83 6.23
CA ILE A 158 -3.48 -1.63 6.10
C ILE A 158 -3.92 -2.19 7.46
N TRP A 159 -2.98 -2.76 8.24
CA TRP A 159 -3.26 -3.23 9.60
C TRP A 159 -3.68 -2.10 10.54
N GLY A 160 -3.02 -0.94 10.47
CA GLY A 160 -3.39 0.25 11.23
C GLY A 160 -4.79 0.73 10.87
N GLY A 161 -5.12 0.77 9.58
CA GLY A 161 -6.46 1.07 9.08
C GLY A 161 -7.50 0.08 9.60
N LEU A 162 -7.21 -1.22 9.56
CA LEU A 162 -8.07 -2.26 10.12
C LEU A 162 -8.28 -2.08 11.63
N ALA A 163 -7.23 -1.78 12.39
CA ALA A 163 -7.31 -1.57 13.83
C ALA A 163 -8.20 -0.36 14.17
N VAL A 164 -8.01 0.77 13.46
CA VAL A 164 -8.85 1.98 13.64
C VAL A 164 -10.30 1.70 13.25
N ASN A 165 -10.50 0.96 12.16
CA ASN A 165 -11.81 0.54 11.66
C ASN A 165 -12.55 -0.34 12.69
N LEU A 166 -11.88 -1.34 13.28
CA LEU A 166 -12.44 -2.16 14.36
C LEU A 166 -12.72 -1.35 15.62
N MET A 167 -11.80 -0.45 16.02
CA MET A 167 -11.99 0.45 17.15
C MET A 167 -13.22 1.33 16.96
N PHE A 168 -13.41 1.90 15.76
CA PHE A 168 -14.56 2.74 15.44
C PHE A 168 -15.88 1.99 15.61
N ILE A 169 -15.94 0.73 15.19
CA ILE A 169 -17.14 -0.09 15.27
C ILE A 169 -17.45 -0.59 16.66
N ILE A 170 -16.45 -1.15 17.33
CA ILE A 170 -16.62 -1.61 18.70
C ILE A 170 -16.95 -0.41 19.57
N GLY A 171 -16.32 0.74 19.34
CA GLY A 171 -16.60 1.99 20.03
C GLY A 171 -18.03 2.48 19.80
N THR A 172 -18.48 2.59 18.55
CA THR A 172 -19.85 3.04 18.23
C THR A 172 -20.91 2.08 18.77
N TRP A 173 -20.68 0.78 18.70
CA TRP A 173 -21.56 -0.23 19.28
C TRP A 173 -21.61 -0.13 20.81
N LEU A 174 -20.46 -0.12 21.50
CA LEU A 174 -20.41 -0.03 22.96
C LEU A 174 -21.03 1.27 23.48
N LEU A 175 -20.77 2.40 22.81
CA LEU A 175 -21.32 3.70 23.18
C LEU A 175 -22.82 3.83 22.88
N SER A 176 -23.41 2.90 22.11
CA SER A 176 -24.86 2.84 21.88
C SER A 176 -25.64 2.07 22.94
N LEU A 177 -24.95 1.31 23.82
CA LEU A 177 -25.59 0.48 24.85
C LEU A 177 -26.17 1.25 26.05
N PRO A 178 -25.52 2.31 26.58
CA PRO A 178 -26.08 3.07 27.69
C PRO A 178 -27.42 3.70 27.34
N PRO A 179 -28.38 3.75 28.28
CA PRO A 179 -29.67 4.40 28.03
C PRO A 179 -29.45 5.90 27.79
N GLY A 180 -30.17 6.44 26.81
CA GLY A 180 -30.18 7.87 26.55
C GLY A 180 -30.83 8.65 27.70
N LEU A 181 -30.42 9.91 27.86
CA LEU A 181 -30.97 10.78 28.89
C LEU A 181 -32.33 11.34 28.44
N PRO A 182 -33.44 11.10 29.16
CA PRO A 182 -34.79 11.46 28.68
C PRO A 182 -34.97 12.95 28.35
N SER A 183 -34.31 13.83 29.10
CA SER A 183 -34.37 15.28 28.86
C SER A 183 -33.65 15.71 27.57
N TRP A 184 -32.58 15.01 27.19
CA TRP A 184 -31.88 15.25 25.93
C TRP A 184 -32.65 14.67 24.74
N GLU A 185 -33.18 13.46 24.88
CA GLU A 185 -33.97 12.80 23.83
C GLU A 185 -35.25 13.57 23.50
N ALA A 186 -35.93 14.12 24.51
CA ALA A 186 -37.10 14.99 24.30
C ALA A 186 -36.77 16.24 23.48
N GLN A 187 -35.54 16.74 23.56
CA GLN A 187 -35.05 17.88 22.77
C GLN A 187 -34.51 17.45 21.39
N ASN A 188 -34.11 16.19 21.24
CA ASN A 188 -33.45 15.64 20.04
C ASN A 188 -34.07 14.32 19.56
N PRO A 189 -35.40 14.26 19.32
CA PRO A 189 -36.11 13.00 19.08
C PRO A 189 -35.64 12.28 17.81
N THR A 190 -35.22 13.02 16.79
CA THR A 190 -34.71 12.46 15.53
C THR A 190 -33.35 11.79 15.69
N LEU A 191 -32.41 12.41 16.42
CA LEU A 191 -31.10 11.81 16.68
C LEU A 191 -31.26 10.60 17.61
N ALA A 192 -32.06 10.72 18.67
CA ALA A 192 -32.30 9.63 19.61
C ALA A 192 -32.80 8.35 18.91
N ALA A 193 -33.72 8.49 17.95
CA ALA A 193 -34.20 7.37 17.14
C ALA A 193 -33.16 6.82 16.14
N ALA A 194 -32.24 7.65 15.66
CA ALA A 194 -31.26 7.27 14.65
C ALA A 194 -30.05 6.51 15.21
N TYR A 195 -29.64 6.80 16.46
CA TYR A 195 -28.45 6.20 17.07
C TYR A 195 -28.47 4.65 17.11
N PRO A 196 -29.54 3.99 17.60
CA PRO A 196 -29.61 2.54 17.62
C PRO A 196 -29.64 1.91 16.22
N ALA A 197 -30.30 2.58 15.26
CA ALA A 197 -30.39 2.13 13.88
C ALA A 197 -29.00 2.16 13.20
N LEU A 198 -28.24 3.24 13.39
CA LEU A 198 -26.88 3.37 12.89
C LEU A 198 -25.97 2.30 13.50
N ALA A 199 -26.01 2.11 14.83
CA ALA A 199 -25.19 1.11 15.52
C ALA A 199 -25.40 -0.31 15.00
N LEU A 200 -26.64 -0.69 14.68
CA LEU A 200 -26.97 -2.01 14.17
C LEU A 200 -26.62 -2.19 12.68
N GLU A 201 -26.81 -1.15 11.88
CA GLU A 201 -26.43 -1.13 10.46
C GLU A 201 -24.92 -1.26 10.27
N PHE A 202 -24.15 -0.66 11.19
CA PHE A 202 -22.71 -0.78 11.20
C PHE A 202 -22.24 -2.23 11.38
N ALA A 203 -22.90 -3.08 12.16
CA ALA A 203 -22.38 -4.43 12.43
C ALA A 203 -22.26 -5.33 11.17
N ARG A 204 -23.28 -5.38 10.31
CA ARG A 204 -23.29 -6.31 9.16
C ARG A 204 -22.56 -5.78 7.93
N THR A 205 -22.89 -4.55 7.54
CA THR A 205 -22.27 -3.91 6.35
C THR A 205 -20.77 -3.77 6.55
N PHE A 206 -20.35 -3.54 7.79
CA PHE A 206 -18.95 -3.48 8.12
C PHE A 206 -18.22 -4.81 8.01
N VAL A 207 -18.74 -5.91 8.56
CA VAL A 207 -18.03 -7.19 8.45
C VAL A 207 -17.79 -7.54 6.98
N ALA A 208 -18.78 -7.27 6.12
CA ALA A 208 -18.63 -7.41 4.68
C ALA A 208 -17.57 -6.44 4.11
N SER A 209 -17.60 -5.15 4.45
CA SER A 209 -16.66 -4.16 3.94
C SER A 209 -15.23 -4.41 4.44
N THR A 210 -15.04 -4.71 5.72
CA THR A 210 -13.75 -5.00 6.34
C THR A 210 -13.08 -6.21 5.68
N VAL A 211 -13.81 -7.31 5.47
CA VAL A 211 -13.26 -8.50 4.80
C VAL A 211 -12.90 -8.19 3.34
N ALA A 212 -13.81 -7.54 2.61
CA ALA A 212 -13.59 -7.17 1.22
C ALA A 212 -12.37 -6.25 1.04
N TYR A 213 -12.32 -5.16 1.82
CA TYR A 213 -11.23 -4.19 1.82
C TYR A 213 -9.91 -4.85 2.23
N PHE A 214 -9.90 -5.66 3.29
CA PHE A 214 -8.68 -6.30 3.77
C PHE A 214 -8.09 -7.22 2.70
N CYS A 215 -8.93 -8.07 2.08
CA CYS A 215 -8.49 -8.92 0.99
C CYS A 215 -8.07 -8.11 -0.25
N GLY A 216 -8.84 -7.10 -0.63
CA GLY A 216 -8.55 -6.25 -1.79
C GLY A 216 -7.22 -5.50 -1.65
N GLU A 217 -6.99 -4.85 -0.52
CA GLU A 217 -5.77 -4.08 -0.26
C GLU A 217 -4.52 -4.97 -0.20
N PHE A 218 -4.59 -6.13 0.47
CA PHE A 218 -3.46 -7.05 0.49
C PHE A 218 -3.15 -7.62 -0.89
N VAL A 219 -4.16 -7.92 -1.71
CA VAL A 219 -3.94 -8.35 -3.09
C VAL A 219 -3.34 -7.23 -3.92
N ASN A 220 -3.86 -6.00 -3.83
CA ASN A 220 -3.33 -4.84 -4.56
C ASN A 220 -1.85 -4.64 -4.27
N THR A 221 -1.52 -4.49 -2.99
CA THR A 221 -0.17 -4.14 -2.53
C THR A 221 0.83 -5.28 -2.81
N THR A 222 0.42 -6.54 -2.62
CA THR A 222 1.25 -7.71 -2.95
C THR A 222 1.52 -7.80 -4.45
N PHE A 223 0.48 -7.65 -5.28
CA PHE A 223 0.62 -7.79 -6.72
C PHE A 223 1.44 -6.63 -7.31
N LEU A 224 1.21 -5.40 -6.83
CA LEU A 224 1.97 -4.23 -7.26
C LEU A 224 3.47 -4.38 -6.96
N ALA A 225 3.82 -4.79 -5.73
CA ALA A 225 5.20 -4.99 -5.33
C ALA A 225 5.89 -6.12 -6.14
N LYS A 226 5.19 -7.24 -6.37
CA LYS A 226 5.71 -8.33 -7.23
C LYS A 226 5.90 -7.88 -8.68
N LEU A 227 4.95 -7.12 -9.24
CA LEU A 227 5.07 -6.59 -10.59
C LEU A 227 6.19 -5.57 -10.73
N LYS A 228 6.47 -4.78 -9.68
CA LYS A 228 7.59 -3.85 -9.66
C LYS A 228 8.93 -4.56 -9.81
N ILE A 229 9.10 -5.66 -9.07
CA ILE A 229 10.29 -6.53 -9.17
C ILE A 229 10.37 -7.14 -10.57
N ALA A 230 9.26 -7.73 -11.05
CA ALA A 230 9.21 -8.39 -12.36
C ALA A 230 9.46 -7.43 -13.53
N SER A 231 9.07 -6.15 -13.41
CA SER A 231 9.26 -5.16 -14.46
C SER A 231 10.54 -4.33 -14.30
N ALA A 232 11.37 -4.61 -13.29
CA ALA A 232 12.52 -3.76 -12.91
C ALA A 232 12.14 -2.27 -12.81
N GLY A 233 10.98 -1.98 -12.22
CA GLY A 233 10.47 -0.62 -12.04
C GLY A 233 9.80 0.01 -13.26
N ARG A 234 9.87 -0.62 -14.44
CA ARG A 234 9.31 -0.07 -15.68
C ARG A 234 7.79 -0.13 -15.69
N HIS A 235 7.19 0.68 -16.58
CA HIS A 235 5.75 0.71 -16.87
C HIS A 235 4.84 0.87 -15.64
N LEU A 236 5.10 1.89 -14.81
CA LEU A 236 4.33 2.14 -13.58
C LEU A 236 2.80 2.10 -13.80
N TRP A 237 2.32 2.73 -14.87
CA TRP A 237 0.88 2.79 -15.17
C TRP A 237 0.26 1.39 -15.34
N ALA A 238 0.93 0.48 -16.04
CA ALA A 238 0.45 -0.87 -16.29
C ALA A 238 0.40 -1.68 -14.99
N ARG A 239 1.42 -1.50 -14.14
CA ARG A 239 1.48 -2.14 -12.82
C ARG A 239 0.31 -1.73 -11.94
N ILE A 240 0.05 -0.42 -11.84
CA ILE A 240 -1.09 0.12 -11.07
C ILE A 240 -2.42 -0.42 -11.61
N VAL A 241 -2.68 -0.31 -12.91
CA VAL A 241 -3.96 -0.75 -13.48
C VAL A 241 -4.18 -2.25 -13.27
N SER A 242 -3.13 -3.07 -13.44
CA SER A 242 -3.24 -4.52 -13.24
C SER A 242 -3.44 -4.92 -11.77
N SER A 243 -2.73 -4.29 -10.83
CA SER A 243 -2.87 -4.60 -9.40
C SER A 243 -4.19 -4.09 -8.83
N THR A 244 -4.54 -2.84 -9.09
CA THR A 244 -5.78 -2.26 -8.60
C THR A 244 -6.98 -2.94 -9.27
N GLY A 245 -6.88 -3.30 -10.55
CA GLY A 245 -7.95 -4.01 -11.26
C GLY A 245 -8.30 -5.37 -10.62
N VAL A 246 -7.30 -6.20 -10.34
CA VAL A 246 -7.53 -7.49 -9.67
C VAL A 246 -8.09 -7.29 -8.26
N ALA A 247 -7.57 -6.31 -7.52
CA ALA A 247 -8.06 -5.98 -6.19
C ALA A 247 -9.52 -5.51 -6.18
N ILE A 248 -9.91 -4.61 -7.11
CA ILE A 248 -11.29 -4.13 -7.26
C ILE A 248 -12.27 -5.28 -7.51
N VAL A 249 -11.88 -6.26 -8.33
CA VAL A 249 -12.71 -7.43 -8.63
C VAL A 249 -12.93 -8.26 -7.36
N ILE A 250 -11.86 -8.56 -6.62
CA ILE A 250 -11.93 -9.34 -5.39
C ILE A 250 -12.75 -8.61 -4.32
N ASP A 251 -12.44 -7.34 -4.09
CA ASP A 251 -13.13 -6.48 -3.12
C ASP A 251 -14.64 -6.40 -3.43
N SER A 252 -15.01 -6.04 -4.66
CA SER A 252 -16.42 -5.87 -5.03
C SER A 252 -17.19 -7.19 -5.01
N THR A 253 -16.54 -8.29 -5.38
CA THR A 253 -17.14 -9.63 -5.33
C THR A 253 -17.37 -10.07 -3.88
N LEU A 254 -16.35 -10.01 -3.04
CA LEU A 254 -16.45 -10.37 -1.62
C LEU A 254 -17.50 -9.52 -0.91
N PHE A 255 -17.48 -8.20 -1.15
CA PHE A 255 -18.45 -7.28 -0.57
C PHE A 255 -19.89 -7.66 -0.92
N CYS A 256 -20.19 -7.82 -2.22
CA CYS A 256 -21.55 -8.13 -2.66
C CYS A 256 -22.02 -9.52 -2.21
N VAL A 257 -21.15 -10.52 -2.27
CA VAL A 257 -21.47 -11.89 -1.84
C VAL A 257 -21.74 -11.91 -0.34
N ILE A 258 -20.83 -11.39 0.49
CA ILE A 258 -21.02 -11.43 1.95
C ILE A 258 -22.27 -10.63 2.36
N LEU A 259 -22.56 -9.51 1.70
CA LEU A 259 -23.65 -8.63 2.10
C LEU A 259 -25.03 -9.07 1.60
N PHE A 260 -25.14 -9.59 0.38
CA PHE A 260 -26.42 -9.81 -0.32
C PHE A 260 -26.72 -11.26 -0.67
N TRP A 261 -25.76 -12.18 -0.53
CA TRP A 261 -26.01 -13.60 -0.84
C TRP A 261 -27.15 -14.17 0.02
N GLY A 262 -28.10 -14.83 -0.63
CA GLY A 262 -29.31 -15.37 0.02
C GLY A 262 -30.37 -14.33 0.39
N ARG A 263 -30.17 -13.04 0.07
CA ARG A 263 -31.17 -11.96 0.29
C ARG A 263 -31.72 -11.38 -0.99
N LEU A 264 -30.88 -11.24 -2.01
CA LEU A 264 -31.28 -10.74 -3.32
C LEU A 264 -31.18 -11.85 -4.37
N PRO A 265 -31.97 -11.77 -5.45
CA PRO A 265 -31.79 -12.63 -6.61
C PRO A 265 -30.35 -12.56 -7.15
N ASN A 266 -29.81 -13.71 -7.56
CA ASN A 266 -28.39 -13.83 -7.96
C ASN A 266 -28.04 -12.93 -9.16
N ASP A 267 -28.98 -12.73 -10.08
CA ASP A 267 -28.88 -11.81 -11.22
C ASP A 267 -28.70 -10.35 -10.78
N VAL A 268 -29.40 -9.93 -9.73
CA VAL A 268 -29.25 -8.59 -9.16
C VAL A 268 -27.87 -8.44 -8.51
N VAL A 269 -27.42 -9.44 -7.74
CA VAL A 269 -26.10 -9.42 -7.10
C VAL A 269 -24.97 -9.35 -8.13
N LEU A 270 -25.04 -10.16 -9.19
CA LEU A 270 -24.06 -10.14 -10.29
C LEU A 270 -24.02 -8.79 -11.00
N THR A 271 -25.19 -8.18 -11.23
CA THR A 271 -25.28 -6.83 -11.82
C THR A 271 -24.65 -5.79 -10.90
N MET A 272 -24.88 -5.86 -9.59
CA MET A 272 -24.27 -4.95 -8.60
C MET A 272 -22.74 -5.08 -8.58
N ILE A 273 -22.21 -6.30 -8.67
CA ILE A 273 -20.75 -6.54 -8.76
C ILE A 273 -20.20 -5.87 -10.02
N GLY A 274 -20.81 -6.11 -11.19
CA GLY A 274 -20.36 -5.54 -12.46
C GLY A 274 -20.36 -4.02 -12.46
N VAL A 275 -21.42 -3.39 -11.94
CA VAL A 275 -21.52 -1.93 -11.82
C VAL A 275 -20.44 -1.38 -10.88
N GLN A 276 -20.23 -1.99 -9.71
CA GLN A 276 -19.19 -1.53 -8.78
C GLN A 276 -17.78 -1.61 -9.38
N ILE A 277 -17.48 -2.71 -10.07
CA ILE A 277 -16.20 -2.88 -10.76
C ILE A 277 -16.03 -1.80 -11.82
N ALA A 278 -17.04 -1.58 -12.68
CA ALA A 278 -16.98 -0.59 -13.73
C ALA A 278 -16.75 0.83 -13.20
N VAL A 279 -17.45 1.22 -12.13
CA VAL A 279 -17.29 2.54 -11.52
C VAL A 279 -15.91 2.69 -10.89
N LYS A 280 -15.46 1.71 -10.08
CA LYS A 280 -14.16 1.77 -9.41
C LYS A 280 -12.99 1.76 -10.41
N VAL A 281 -13.07 0.96 -11.47
CA VAL A 281 -12.05 0.94 -12.54
C VAL A 281 -12.02 2.26 -13.29
N THR A 282 -13.18 2.83 -13.63
CA THR A 282 -13.23 4.15 -14.29
C THR A 282 -12.59 5.23 -13.43
N TYR A 283 -12.89 5.22 -12.13
CA TYR A 283 -12.30 6.15 -11.17
C TYR A 283 -10.78 6.01 -11.11
N GLU A 284 -10.27 4.77 -11.04
CA GLU A 284 -8.83 4.50 -11.03
C GLU A 284 -8.14 5.02 -12.30
N LEU A 285 -8.73 4.81 -13.47
CA LEU A 285 -8.19 5.31 -14.74
C LEU A 285 -8.12 6.84 -14.77
N VAL A 286 -9.11 7.52 -14.19
CA VAL A 286 -9.13 8.98 -14.06
C VAL A 286 -8.05 9.48 -13.10
N LEU A 287 -7.81 8.77 -11.99
CA LEU A 287 -6.79 9.14 -11.00
C LEU A 287 -5.37 8.72 -11.37
N LEU A 288 -5.20 7.76 -12.26
CA LEU A 288 -3.91 7.24 -12.71
C LEU A 288 -2.85 8.33 -13.00
N PRO A 289 -3.13 9.43 -13.74
CA PRO A 289 -2.14 10.50 -13.95
C PRO A 289 -1.70 11.18 -12.63
N VAL A 290 -2.61 11.35 -11.68
CA VAL A 290 -2.32 11.95 -10.37
C VAL A 290 -1.45 11.02 -9.54
N VAL A 291 -1.85 9.74 -9.43
CA VAL A 291 -1.13 8.71 -8.66
C VAL A 291 0.29 8.51 -9.18
N THR A 292 0.45 8.40 -10.51
CA THR A 292 1.76 8.22 -11.14
C THR A 292 2.67 9.44 -10.96
N THR A 293 2.12 10.66 -11.09
CA THR A 293 2.88 11.90 -10.90
C THR A 293 3.29 12.09 -9.44
N ALA A 294 2.37 11.86 -8.51
CA ALA A 294 2.65 11.92 -7.07
C ALA A 294 3.72 10.91 -6.67
N SER A 295 3.62 9.66 -7.14
CA SER A 295 4.61 8.62 -6.88
C SER A 295 6.00 9.01 -7.39
N ARG A 296 6.12 9.53 -8.62
CA ARG A 296 7.40 9.98 -9.18
C ARG A 296 7.99 11.15 -8.40
N ARG A 297 7.17 12.13 -8.02
CA ARG A 297 7.64 13.28 -7.23
C ARG A 297 8.11 12.87 -5.84
N LEU A 298 7.38 12.00 -5.16
CA LEU A 298 7.77 11.50 -3.83
C LEU A 298 9.08 10.71 -3.89
N LYS A 299 9.28 9.87 -4.91
CA LYS A 299 10.57 9.18 -5.11
C LYS A 299 11.74 10.17 -5.27
N GLN A 300 11.52 11.28 -5.97
CA GLN A 300 12.53 12.32 -6.17
C GLN A 300 12.76 13.17 -4.91
N MET A 301 11.70 13.51 -4.18
CA MET A 301 11.77 14.34 -2.98
C MET A 301 12.42 13.58 -1.82
N ASP A 302 12.00 12.34 -1.61
CA ASP A 302 12.46 11.52 -0.50
C ASP A 302 13.73 10.73 -0.85
N GLN A 303 14.17 10.75 -2.11
CA GLN A 303 15.33 9.98 -2.61
C GLN A 303 15.23 8.48 -2.29
N ILE A 304 14.01 7.95 -2.39
CA ILE A 304 13.61 6.61 -1.96
C ILE A 304 12.87 5.91 -3.10
N ASP A 305 13.18 4.63 -3.34
CA ASP A 305 12.44 3.76 -4.25
C ASP A 305 12.63 2.29 -3.83
N TYR A 306 11.75 1.76 -2.98
CA TYR A 306 11.93 0.40 -2.42
C TYR A 306 11.51 -0.71 -3.37
N TYR A 307 12.31 -1.77 -3.45
CA TYR A 307 11.99 -3.01 -4.16
C TYR A 307 11.99 -4.17 -3.16
N ASP A 308 10.86 -4.85 -3.04
CA ASP A 308 10.59 -5.86 -2.02
C ASP A 308 11.21 -7.25 -2.33
N TYR A 309 12.50 -7.32 -2.65
CA TYR A 309 13.17 -8.60 -3.00
C TYR A 309 13.24 -9.59 -1.82
N HIS A 310 13.45 -9.08 -0.61
CA HIS A 310 13.59 -9.88 0.61
C HIS A 310 12.40 -9.75 1.56
N THR A 311 11.30 -9.14 1.10
CA THR A 311 10.12 -8.93 1.93
C THR A 311 9.23 -10.16 1.90
N SER A 312 8.83 -10.66 3.08
CA SER A 312 7.78 -11.68 3.15
C SER A 312 6.45 -11.06 2.75
N PHE A 313 5.85 -11.55 1.67
CA PHE A 313 4.51 -11.15 1.25
C PHE A 313 3.39 -11.72 2.14
N ASN A 314 3.72 -12.42 3.22
CA ASN A 314 2.74 -12.86 4.21
C ASN A 314 2.12 -11.63 4.91
N PRO A 315 0.78 -11.43 4.84
CA PRO A 315 0.08 -10.35 5.52
C PRO A 315 0.33 -10.28 7.02
N PHE A 316 0.68 -11.41 7.66
CA PHE A 316 0.84 -11.55 9.11
C PHE A 316 2.30 -11.55 9.58
N SER A 317 3.27 -11.37 8.67
CA SER A 317 4.68 -11.21 9.09
C SER A 317 4.90 -9.80 9.63
N PHE A 318 5.28 -9.67 10.89
CA PHE A 318 5.64 -8.37 11.51
C PHE A 318 7.12 -8.25 11.86
N LYS A 319 7.92 -9.30 11.60
CA LYS A 319 9.32 -9.40 12.06
C LYS A 319 10.38 -9.02 11.01
N ASP A 320 9.98 -8.87 9.75
CA ASP A 320 10.87 -8.34 8.70
C ASP A 320 11.14 -6.88 8.98
#